data_AF-A0A2G9S8W5-F1
#
_entry.id   AF-A0A2G9S8W5-F1
#
_cell.length_a   1.000
_cell.length_b   1.000
_cell.length_c   1.000
_cell.angle_alpha   90.00
_cell.angle_beta   90.00
_cell.angle_gamma   90.00
#
_symmetry.space_group_name_H-M   'P 1'
#
loop_
_entity.id
_entity.type
_entity.pdbx_description
1 polymer ?
#
loop_
_entity_poly.entity_id
_entity_poly.type
_entity_poly.pdbx_seq_one_letter_code
_entity_poly.pdbx_strand_id
1 'polypeptide(L)'
;MAHVEGRIFRDTTLTNILPAERSALYVALIETLSRLHSYNIHKLNLTGYGKGKGYCQRQVTTWKKQYDRAAHTDIPEMNQLADWLMNNLPSNDNEECLVHGDFRIDNIIFHPTEARVIAVLDWELSTIGNPISDLAYFIMPYFWPREVHFFGHVGEKSFTDIE
;
A
#
# COMPACT_ATOMS: atom_id res chain seq x y z
N MET A 1 7.39 -21.84 1.71
CA MET A 1 5.97 -21.51 1.42
C MET A 1 5.48 -22.44 0.33
N ALA A 2 4.18 -22.78 0.29
CA ALA A 2 3.63 -23.54 -0.84
C ALA A 2 3.56 -22.66 -2.09
N HIS A 3 3.75 -23.24 -3.26
CA HIS A 3 3.52 -22.55 -4.53
C HIS A 3 2.01 -22.35 -4.74
N VAL A 4 1.61 -21.16 -5.16
CA VAL A 4 0.21 -20.82 -5.47
C VAL A 4 0.13 -20.42 -6.94
N GLU A 5 -0.54 -21.24 -7.75
CA GLU A 5 -0.73 -20.98 -9.18
C GLU A 5 -1.91 -20.03 -9.41
N GLY A 6 -1.67 -18.93 -10.14
CA GLY A 6 -2.68 -17.90 -10.39
C GLY A 6 -2.22 -16.75 -11.28
N ARG A 7 -3.05 -15.71 -11.36
CA ARG A 7 -2.80 -14.49 -12.16
C ARG A 7 -2.22 -13.39 -11.28
N ILE A 8 -1.20 -12.70 -11.77
CA ILE A 8 -0.66 -11.48 -11.15
C ILE A 8 -0.79 -10.35 -12.16
N PHE A 9 -1.42 -9.25 -11.75
CA PHE A 9 -1.58 -8.06 -12.58
C PHE A 9 -0.61 -6.98 -12.12
N ARG A 10 0.21 -6.46 -13.04
CA ARG A 10 1.16 -5.37 -12.75
C ARG A 10 0.64 -4.00 -13.14
N ASP A 11 -0.18 -3.95 -14.18
CA ASP A 11 -0.85 -2.73 -14.63
C ASP A 11 -2.10 -2.48 -13.79
N THR A 12 -2.09 -1.42 -13.00
CA THR A 12 -3.24 -1.00 -12.17
C THR A 12 -4.43 -0.56 -13.03
N THR A 13 -4.21 -0.12 -14.27
CA THR A 13 -5.32 0.32 -15.13
C THR A 13 -6.14 -0.85 -15.68
N LEU A 14 -5.56 -2.06 -15.72
CA LEU A 14 -6.16 -3.29 -16.22
C LEU A 14 -6.81 -3.10 -17.60
N THR A 15 -6.16 -2.34 -18.47
CA THR A 15 -6.71 -1.91 -19.78
C THR A 15 -7.13 -3.08 -20.67
N ASN A 16 -6.42 -4.21 -20.58
CA ASN A 16 -6.69 -5.43 -21.34
C ASN A 16 -7.79 -6.33 -20.73
N ILE A 17 -8.41 -5.92 -19.63
CA ILE A 17 -9.48 -6.67 -18.94
C ILE A 17 -10.83 -6.00 -19.22
N LEU A 18 -11.86 -6.84 -19.44
CA LEU A 18 -13.23 -6.38 -19.66
C LEU A 18 -13.72 -5.54 -18.47
N PRO A 19 -14.49 -4.45 -18.70
CA PRO A 19 -14.91 -3.55 -17.63
C PRO A 19 -15.59 -4.23 -16.43
N ALA A 20 -16.45 -5.22 -16.68
CA ALA A 20 -17.13 -5.95 -15.61
C ALA A 20 -16.16 -6.79 -14.76
N GLU A 21 -15.20 -7.47 -15.40
CA GLU A 21 -14.18 -8.24 -14.69
C GLU A 21 -13.21 -7.30 -13.94
N ARG A 22 -12.85 -6.17 -14.52
CA ARG A 22 -12.02 -5.14 -13.88
C ARG A 22 -12.66 -4.67 -12.57
N SER A 23 -13.94 -4.33 -12.59
CA SER A 23 -14.68 -3.96 -11.38
C SER A 23 -14.68 -5.09 -10.35
N ALA A 24 -14.93 -6.33 -10.77
CA ALA A 24 -14.93 -7.48 -9.87
C ALA A 24 -13.56 -7.74 -9.22
N LEU A 25 -12.46 -7.56 -9.96
CA LEU A 25 -11.09 -7.68 -9.42
C LEU A 25 -10.82 -6.64 -8.34
N TYR A 26 -11.20 -5.38 -8.58
CA TYR A 26 -11.04 -4.31 -7.59
C TYR A 26 -11.94 -4.49 -6.36
N VAL A 27 -13.15 -5.03 -6.53
CA VAL A 27 -14.00 -5.44 -5.40
C VAL A 27 -13.31 -6.55 -4.59
N ALA A 28 -12.76 -7.57 -5.24
CA ALA A 28 -12.05 -8.65 -4.54
C ALA A 28 -10.81 -8.16 -3.77
N LEU A 29 -10.11 -7.14 -4.28
CA LEU A 29 -9.00 -6.48 -3.59
C LEU A 29 -9.46 -5.78 -2.30
N ILE A 30 -10.48 -4.91 -2.40
CA ILE A 30 -10.94 -4.14 -1.24
C ILE A 30 -11.62 -5.04 -0.19
N GLU A 31 -12.33 -6.09 -0.61
CA GLU A 31 -12.87 -7.11 0.29
C GLU A 31 -11.75 -7.87 1.02
N THR A 32 -10.65 -8.19 0.32
CA THR A 32 -9.49 -8.84 0.93
C THR A 32 -8.82 -7.93 1.95
N LEU A 33 -8.63 -6.65 1.62
CA LEU A 33 -8.05 -5.66 2.54
C LEU A 33 -8.93 -5.44 3.76
N SER A 34 -10.24 -5.28 3.56
CA SER A 34 -11.22 -5.16 4.65
C SER A 34 -11.20 -6.39 5.56
N ARG A 35 -11.14 -7.59 4.99
CA ARG A 35 -11.03 -8.84 5.76
C ARG A 35 -9.73 -8.89 6.56
N LEU A 36 -8.61 -8.46 5.98
CA LEU A 36 -7.32 -8.37 6.67
C LEU A 36 -7.42 -7.46 7.91
N HIS A 37 -8.00 -6.28 7.74
CA HIS A 37 -8.16 -5.31 8.84
C HIS A 37 -9.19 -5.76 9.89
N SER A 38 -10.10 -6.68 9.54
CA SER A 38 -11.13 -7.21 10.45
C SER A 38 -10.63 -8.26 11.45
N TYR A 39 -9.43 -8.81 11.25
CA TYR A 39 -8.94 -9.87 12.13
C TYR A 39 -8.70 -9.36 13.55
N ASN A 40 -9.14 -10.14 14.54
CA ASN A 40 -8.82 -9.88 15.94
C ASN A 40 -7.35 -10.25 16.20
N ILE A 41 -6.48 -9.24 16.23
CA ILE A 41 -5.03 -9.40 16.42
C ILE A 41 -4.66 -10.15 17.71
N HIS A 42 -5.48 -10.07 18.77
CA HIS A 42 -5.26 -10.81 20.01
C HIS A 42 -5.52 -12.32 19.89
N LYS A 43 -6.30 -12.73 18.87
CA LYS A 43 -6.54 -14.15 18.56
C LYS A 43 -5.53 -14.72 17.57
N LEU A 44 -4.75 -13.87 16.89
CA LEU A 44 -3.78 -14.29 15.87
C LEU A 44 -2.42 -14.72 16.44
N ASN A 45 -2.23 -14.69 17.77
CA ASN A 45 -0.93 -14.94 18.42
C ASN A 45 0.21 -14.03 17.91
N LEU A 46 -0.13 -12.80 17.50
CA LEU A 46 0.81 -11.78 16.99
C LEU A 46 1.30 -10.81 18.08
N THR A 47 1.39 -11.28 19.32
CA THR A 47 1.85 -10.44 20.44
C THR A 47 3.28 -9.94 20.17
N GLY A 48 3.46 -8.62 20.21
CA GLY A 48 4.77 -8.00 19.95
C GLY A 48 5.13 -7.84 18.46
N TYR A 49 4.24 -8.20 17.53
CA TYR A 49 4.49 -8.06 16.09
C TYR A 49 4.62 -6.60 15.62
N GLY A 50 3.96 -5.67 16.31
CA GLY A 50 4.03 -4.24 16.04
C GLY A 50 3.77 -3.41 17.28
N LYS A 51 4.02 -2.11 17.18
CA LYS A 51 3.81 -1.15 18.28
C LYS A 51 2.36 -0.67 18.41
N GLY A 52 1.51 -0.85 17.39
CA GLY A 52 0.10 -0.50 17.44
C GLY A 52 -0.15 1.01 17.54
N LYS A 53 -0.85 1.45 18.59
CA LYS A 53 -1.32 2.84 18.80
C LYS A 53 -0.30 3.92 18.47
N GLY A 54 -0.72 5.03 17.85
CA GLY A 54 0.16 6.12 17.42
C GLY A 54 0.95 5.76 16.16
N TYR A 55 0.38 4.94 15.29
CA TYR A 55 1.06 4.41 14.12
C TYR A 55 1.38 5.50 13.10
N CYS A 56 0.38 6.31 12.71
CA CYS A 56 0.57 7.38 11.73
C CYS A 56 1.58 8.40 12.24
N GLN A 57 1.51 8.80 13.52
CA GLN A 57 2.48 9.71 14.12
C GLN A 57 3.92 9.17 13.99
N ARG A 58 4.12 7.88 14.30
CA ARG A 58 5.44 7.24 14.17
C ARG A 58 5.89 7.17 12.73
N GLN A 59 4.99 6.88 11.78
CA GLN A 59 5.33 6.84 10.36
C GLN A 59 5.82 8.21 9.89
N VAL A 60 5.08 9.29 10.16
CA VAL A 60 5.49 10.65 9.77
C VAL A 60 6.84 11.02 10.37
N THR A 61 7.03 10.76 11.67
CA THR A 61 8.31 11.01 12.37
C THR A 61 9.47 10.21 11.74
N THR A 62 9.22 8.94 11.42
CA THR A 62 10.25 8.04 10.86
C THR A 62 10.63 8.46 9.45
N TRP A 63 9.66 8.72 8.59
CA TRP A 63 9.90 9.13 7.20
C TRP A 63 10.57 10.49 7.10
N LYS A 64 10.18 11.46 7.94
CA LYS A 64 10.87 12.76 8.03
C LYS A 64 12.34 12.58 8.42
N LYS A 65 12.61 11.78 9.46
CA LYS A 65 13.98 11.48 9.88
C LYS A 65 14.79 10.76 8.79
N GLN A 66 14.17 9.89 8.00
CA GLN A 66 14.84 9.24 6.87
C GLN A 66 15.13 10.24 5.74
N TYR A 67 14.16 11.07 5.39
CA TYR A 67 14.33 12.15 4.42
C TYR A 67 15.49 13.07 4.82
N ASP A 68 15.55 13.55 6.06
CA ASP A 68 16.63 14.42 6.55
C ASP A 68 18.03 13.80 6.45
N ARG A 69 18.10 12.47 6.49
CA ARG A 69 19.37 11.73 6.38
C ARG A 69 19.76 11.43 4.94
N ALA A 70 18.79 11.38 4.03
CA ALA A 70 18.98 10.96 2.64
C ALA A 70 18.98 12.14 1.65
N ALA A 71 18.37 13.28 2.02
CA ALA A 71 18.25 14.44 1.17
C ALA A 71 19.64 15.01 0.83
N HIS A 72 19.92 15.10 -0.47
CA HIS A 72 21.14 15.71 -1.02
C HIS A 72 20.88 17.16 -1.47
N THR A 73 19.63 17.60 -1.48
CA THR A 73 19.18 18.94 -1.83
C THR A 73 17.96 19.26 -0.97
N ASP A 74 17.78 20.54 -0.64
CA ASP A 74 16.61 20.97 0.10
C ASP A 74 15.37 21.00 -0.82
N ILE A 75 14.31 20.34 -0.38
CA ILE A 75 12.99 20.34 -1.01
C ILE A 75 12.02 20.89 0.05
N PRO A 76 11.76 22.21 0.06
CA PRO A 76 10.92 22.84 1.08
C PRO A 76 9.53 22.21 1.21
N GLU A 77 8.98 21.69 0.11
CA GLU A 77 7.69 21.01 0.05
C GLU A 77 7.66 19.74 0.91
N MET A 78 8.78 19.02 1.03
CA MET A 78 8.88 17.84 1.90
C MET A 78 8.83 18.21 3.38
N ASN A 79 9.40 19.35 3.75
CA ASN A 79 9.33 19.88 5.12
C ASN A 79 7.91 20.33 5.44
N GLN A 80 7.27 21.08 4.54
CA GLN A 80 5.89 21.51 4.68
C GLN A 80 4.92 20.33 4.78
N LEU A 81 5.13 19.28 3.97
CA LEU A 81 4.33 18.06 4.02
C LEU A 81 4.47 17.34 5.36
N ALA A 82 5.69 17.18 5.87
CA ALA A 82 5.92 16.53 7.16
C ALA A 82 5.24 17.31 8.31
N ASP A 83 5.36 18.63 8.32
CA ASP A 83 4.73 19.49 9.32
C ASP A 83 3.20 19.44 9.21
N TRP A 84 2.66 19.46 8.00
CA TRP A 84 1.22 19.34 7.77
C TRP A 84 0.69 17.99 8.25
N LEU A 85 1.35 16.88 7.91
CA LEU A 85 0.95 15.53 8.34
C LEU A 85 0.98 15.39 9.87
N MET A 86 2.00 15.92 10.54
CA MET A 86 2.09 15.89 12.01
C MET A 86 0.95 16.67 12.67
N ASN A 87 0.48 17.76 12.04
CA ASN A 87 -0.62 18.58 12.55
C ASN A 87 -2.02 18.07 12.15
N ASN A 88 -2.10 17.11 11.22
CA ASN A 88 -3.34 16.58 10.67
C ASN A 88 -3.43 15.06 10.79
N LEU A 89 -2.90 14.51 11.90
CA LEU A 89 -3.00 13.08 12.18
C LEU A 89 -4.47 12.64 12.29
N PRO A 90 -4.82 11.41 11.85
CA PRO A 90 -6.16 10.86 12.01
C PRO A 90 -6.58 10.85 13.48
N SER A 91 -7.84 11.23 13.75
CA SER A 91 -8.38 11.22 15.12
C SER A 91 -8.42 9.81 15.74
N ASN A 92 -8.44 8.77 14.91
CA ASN A 92 -8.40 7.37 15.28
C ASN A 92 -6.99 6.74 15.21
N ASP A 93 -5.90 7.49 15.35
CA ASP A 93 -4.51 6.92 15.28
C ASP A 93 -4.19 5.86 16.36
N ASN A 94 -5.12 5.60 17.28
CA ASN A 94 -5.06 4.53 18.27
C ASN A 94 -5.67 3.21 17.80
N GLU A 95 -6.19 3.12 16.58
CA GLU A 95 -6.70 1.89 16.00
C GLU A 95 -5.54 0.89 15.72
N GLU A 96 -5.78 -0.39 16.03
CA GLU A 96 -4.76 -1.44 15.99
C GLU A 96 -5.25 -2.62 15.13
N CYS A 97 -4.89 -2.60 13.85
CA CYS A 97 -5.15 -3.66 12.89
C CYS A 97 -3.85 -4.30 12.43
N LEU A 98 -3.93 -5.53 11.92
CA LEU A 98 -2.86 -6.07 11.08
C LEU A 98 -2.86 -5.29 9.76
N VAL A 99 -1.77 -4.57 9.50
CA VAL A 99 -1.57 -3.82 8.24
C VAL A 99 -0.53 -4.54 7.39
N HIS A 100 -0.74 -4.56 6.09
CA HIS A 100 0.16 -5.19 5.13
C HIS A 100 1.42 -4.34 4.90
N GLY A 101 1.27 -3.01 4.87
CA GLY A 101 2.36 -2.06 4.61
C GLY A 101 2.63 -1.82 3.12
N ASP A 102 2.47 -2.86 2.27
CA ASP A 102 2.62 -2.75 0.81
C ASP A 102 1.44 -3.39 0.04
N PHE A 103 0.20 -3.03 0.37
CA PHE A 103 -0.98 -3.64 -0.25
C PHE A 103 -1.27 -3.04 -1.63
N ARG A 104 -0.86 -3.74 -2.68
CA ARG A 104 -0.97 -3.32 -4.10
C ARG A 104 -1.23 -4.52 -5.01
N ILE A 105 -1.85 -4.28 -6.16
CA ILE A 105 -2.42 -5.32 -7.03
C ILE A 105 -1.41 -6.38 -7.50
N ASP A 106 -0.14 -6.02 -7.67
CA ASP A 106 0.92 -6.93 -8.11
C ASP A 106 1.50 -7.79 -6.99
N ASN A 107 1.19 -7.47 -5.73
CA ASN A 107 1.41 -8.34 -4.58
C ASN A 107 0.24 -9.31 -4.35
N ILE A 108 -0.69 -9.42 -5.30
CA ILE A 108 -1.89 -10.24 -5.18
C ILE A 108 -1.90 -11.32 -6.26
N ILE A 109 -2.09 -12.56 -5.82
CA ILE A 109 -2.38 -13.67 -6.72
C ILE A 109 -3.89 -13.84 -6.76
N PHE A 110 -4.45 -13.67 -7.97
CA PHE A 110 -5.84 -13.97 -8.27
C PHE A 110 -5.98 -15.40 -8.80
N HIS A 111 -7.18 -15.96 -8.65
CA HIS A 111 -7.54 -17.24 -9.25
C HIS A 111 -7.28 -17.24 -10.77
N PRO A 112 -6.86 -18.37 -11.38
CA PRO A 112 -6.58 -18.45 -12.82
C PRO A 112 -7.71 -17.96 -13.74
N THR A 113 -8.97 -18.10 -13.31
CA THR A 113 -10.15 -17.80 -14.14
C THR A 113 -11.22 -16.96 -13.46
N GLU A 114 -11.11 -16.69 -12.14
CA GLU A 114 -12.14 -15.99 -11.37
C GLU A 114 -11.58 -14.68 -10.83
N ALA A 115 -12.45 -13.67 -10.66
CA ALA A 115 -12.12 -12.42 -9.98
C ALA A 115 -12.10 -12.62 -8.45
N ARG A 116 -11.16 -13.44 -7.98
CA ARG A 116 -11.04 -13.84 -6.57
C ARG A 116 -9.58 -13.87 -6.16
N VAL A 117 -9.26 -13.26 -5.02
CA VAL A 117 -7.92 -13.31 -4.43
C VAL A 117 -7.68 -14.69 -3.80
N ILE A 118 -6.53 -15.30 -4.11
CA ILE A 118 -6.12 -16.59 -3.57
C ILE A 118 -4.83 -16.53 -2.74
N ALA A 119 -4.01 -15.49 -2.91
CA ALA A 119 -2.90 -15.19 -2.01
C ALA A 119 -2.56 -13.70 -1.98
N VAL A 120 -2.06 -13.25 -0.83
CA VAL A 120 -1.44 -11.94 -0.61
C VAL A 120 0.04 -12.19 -0.35
N LEU A 121 0.90 -11.52 -1.10
CA LEU A 121 2.36 -11.70 -1.10
C LEU A 121 3.04 -10.52 -0.40
N ASP A 122 4.32 -10.69 -0.10
CA ASP A 122 5.21 -9.62 0.35
C ASP A 122 4.84 -8.94 1.69
N TRP A 123 4.89 -9.72 2.76
CA TRP A 123 4.53 -9.30 4.11
C TRP A 123 5.67 -8.62 4.87
N GLU A 124 6.78 -8.25 4.22
CA GLU A 124 7.98 -7.79 4.93
C GLU A 124 7.80 -6.45 5.66
N LEU A 125 6.90 -5.59 5.16
CA LEU A 125 6.54 -4.32 5.78
C LEU A 125 5.36 -4.42 6.73
N SER A 126 4.75 -5.60 6.86
CA SER A 126 3.53 -5.77 7.62
C SER A 126 3.78 -5.63 9.12
N THR A 127 2.79 -5.07 9.83
CA THR A 127 2.91 -4.77 11.26
C THR A 127 1.54 -4.57 11.91
N ILE A 128 1.51 -4.20 13.19
CA ILE A 128 0.30 -3.71 13.85
C ILE A 128 0.27 -2.18 13.78
N GLY A 129 -0.74 -1.63 13.12
CA GLY A 129 -0.85 -0.21 12.82
C GLY A 129 -2.26 0.23 12.50
N ASN A 130 -2.38 1.43 11.92
CA ASN A 130 -3.67 2.00 11.56
C ASN A 130 -4.07 1.59 10.12
N PRO A 131 -5.28 1.01 9.93
CA PRO A 131 -5.73 0.51 8.63
C PRO A 131 -5.85 1.59 7.55
N ILE A 132 -5.98 2.87 7.92
CA ILE A 132 -6.05 3.98 6.95
C ILE A 132 -4.79 4.09 6.11
N SER A 133 -3.64 3.70 6.64
CA SER A 133 -2.36 3.75 5.93
C SER A 133 -2.33 2.77 4.75
N ASP A 134 -2.75 1.53 4.95
CA ASP A 134 -2.90 0.54 3.91
C ASP A 134 -3.92 0.97 2.86
N LEU A 135 -5.08 1.49 3.30
CA LEU A 135 -6.12 1.94 2.37
C LEU A 135 -5.64 3.12 1.53
N ALA A 136 -4.99 4.11 2.15
CA ALA A 136 -4.44 5.27 1.46
C ALA A 136 -3.38 4.86 0.44
N TYR A 137 -2.49 3.93 0.81
CA TYR A 137 -1.49 3.39 -0.10
C TYR A 137 -2.13 2.62 -1.27
N PHE A 138 -3.14 1.79 -0.98
CA PHE A 138 -3.88 1.02 -1.99
C PHE A 138 -4.58 1.91 -3.04
N ILE A 139 -5.20 3.01 -2.62
CA ILE A 139 -5.91 3.92 -3.53
C ILE A 139 -5.01 4.98 -4.18
N MET A 140 -3.74 5.10 -3.75
CA MET A 140 -2.81 6.10 -4.26
C MET A 140 -2.69 6.11 -5.80
N PRO A 141 -2.68 4.97 -6.52
CA PRO A 141 -2.64 4.98 -7.98
C PRO A 141 -3.81 5.73 -8.64
N TYR A 142 -4.95 5.90 -7.97
CA TYR A 142 -6.09 6.68 -8.48
C TYR A 142 -5.80 8.19 -8.52
N PHE A 143 -4.94 8.68 -7.63
CA PHE A 143 -4.55 10.09 -7.53
C PHE A 143 -3.26 10.42 -8.29
N TRP A 144 -2.61 9.40 -8.84
CA TRP A 144 -1.33 9.54 -9.50
C TRP A 144 -1.49 10.11 -10.92
N PRO A 145 -0.62 11.04 -11.36
CA PRO A 145 -0.62 11.51 -12.74
C PRO A 145 -0.44 10.34 -13.71
N ARG A 146 -1.22 10.29 -14.79
CA ARG A 146 -1.15 9.20 -15.78
C ARG A 146 0.17 9.19 -16.54
N GLU A 147 0.84 10.33 -16.57
CA GLU A 147 2.10 10.59 -17.24
C GLU A 147 3.30 10.06 -16.43
N VAL A 148 3.11 9.75 -15.15
CA VAL A 148 4.17 9.25 -14.27
C VAL A 148 3.95 7.76 -14.03
N HIS A 149 4.83 6.93 -14.58
CA HIS A 149 4.75 5.48 -14.41
C HIS A 149 5.08 5.06 -12.98
N PHE A 150 4.10 4.52 -12.27
CA PHE A 150 4.26 4.01 -10.92
C PHE A 150 4.90 2.61 -10.99
N PHE A 151 6.19 2.53 -10.64
CA PHE A 151 7.07 1.36 -10.78
C PHE A 151 7.40 0.94 -12.21
N GLY A 152 8.68 0.58 -12.39
CA GLY A 152 9.27 0.30 -13.68
C GLY A 152 8.49 -0.73 -14.49
N HIS A 153 8.03 -0.31 -15.67
CA HIS A 153 8.33 -1.14 -16.80
C HIS A 153 9.84 -1.38 -16.80
N VAL A 154 10.25 -2.64 -16.65
CA VAL A 154 11.52 -3.08 -17.22
C VAL A 154 11.32 -2.94 -18.74
N GLY A 155 11.55 -1.72 -19.24
CA GLY A 155 11.29 -1.34 -20.63
C GLY A 155 10.69 0.07 -20.75
N GLU A 156 11.54 1.04 -21.07
CA GLU A 156 11.17 2.31 -21.71
C GLU A 156 10.50 3.39 -20.86
N LYS A 157 11.28 4.05 -20.01
CA LYS A 157 11.83 5.42 -20.25
C LYS A 157 12.25 6.02 -18.91
N SER A 158 13.46 6.58 -18.92
CA SER A 158 14.13 7.18 -17.78
C SER A 158 13.59 8.60 -17.56
N PHE A 159 13.62 9.09 -16.31
CA PHE A 159 13.32 10.47 -15.93
C PHE A 159 14.22 11.54 -16.60
N THR A 160 15.18 11.11 -17.43
CA THR A 160 16.06 11.96 -18.24
C THR A 160 15.40 12.50 -19.52
N ASP A 161 14.18 12.06 -19.87
CA ASP A 161 13.57 12.38 -21.17
C ASP A 161 12.57 13.56 -21.13
N ILE A 162 12.59 14.36 -20.06
CA ILE A 162 11.81 15.60 -19.97
C ILE A 162 12.80 16.78 -20.01
N GLU A 163 13.14 17.21 -21.23
CA GLU A 163 13.66 18.55 -21.54
C GLU A 163 12.52 19.43 -22.09
#